data_AF-A0A968W0I4-F1
#
_entry.id   AF-A0A968W0I4-F1
#
_cell.length_a   1.000
_cell.length_b   1.000
_cell.length_c   1.000
_cell.angle_alpha   90.00
_cell.angle_beta   90.00
_cell.angle_gamma   90.00
#
_symmetry.space_group_name_H-M   'P 1'
#
loop_
_entity.id
_entity.type
_entity.pdbx_description
1 polymer ?
#
loop_
_entity_poly.entity_id
_entity_poly.type
_entity_poly.pdbx_seq_one_letter_code
_entity_poly.pdbx_strand_id
1 'polypeptide(L)'
;MNNNGEDFSFFEWEFSNGETFREWHVKKVFFEGSHTIKLKYEHLCDTGVLVKTLNVTNTATPHVEIHTKGDIIGCKGDMFVFETNKPFETYNWSFGDGATGNMQFETMLTWQTGNTQ
;
A
#
# COMPACT_ATOMS: atom_id res chain seq x y z
N MET A 1 38.94 -10.44 15.57
CA MET A 1 37.72 -10.33 16.40
C MET A 1 36.76 -9.50 15.57
N ASN A 2 35.85 -10.19 14.91
CA ASN A 2 35.19 -9.73 13.70
C ASN A 2 33.79 -9.38 14.17
N ASN A 3 33.55 -8.10 14.43
CA ASN A 3 32.31 -7.63 15.03
C ASN A 3 31.17 -7.64 13.98
N ASN A 4 30.60 -8.82 13.74
CA ASN A 4 29.46 -9.08 12.86
C ASN A 4 28.41 -9.90 13.64
N GLY A 5 27.59 -9.26 14.49
CA GLY A 5 26.36 -9.85 15.03
C GLY A 5 26.50 -11.06 15.97
N GLU A 6 27.65 -11.25 16.62
CA GLU A 6 28.02 -12.48 17.35
C GLU A 6 27.45 -12.64 18.77
N ASP A 7 26.28 -12.09 19.02
CA ASP A 7 25.75 -11.97 20.38
C ASP A 7 24.53 -12.88 20.62
N PHE A 8 23.90 -13.37 19.55
CA PHE A 8 22.79 -14.33 19.61
C PHE A 8 23.28 -15.76 19.36
N SER A 9 23.02 -16.65 20.31
CA SER A 9 23.30 -18.09 20.19
C SER A 9 22.16 -18.85 19.50
N PHE A 10 20.95 -18.29 19.48
CA PHE A 10 19.78 -18.91 18.87
C PHE A 10 18.73 -17.89 18.41
N PHE A 11 18.07 -18.20 17.29
CA PHE A 11 16.84 -17.53 16.86
C PHE A 11 15.94 -18.53 16.12
N GLU A 12 14.65 -18.48 16.42
CA GLU A 12 13.63 -19.29 15.77
C GLU A 12 12.36 -18.46 15.56
N TRP A 13 12.00 -18.29 14.30
CA TRP A 13 10.73 -17.73 13.88
C TRP A 13 9.68 -18.83 13.90
N GLU A 14 8.53 -18.58 14.53
CA GLU A 14 7.36 -19.46 14.54
C GLU A 14 6.17 -18.66 14.01
N PHE A 15 5.56 -19.15 12.94
CA PHE A 15 4.41 -18.52 12.30
C PHE A 15 3.11 -19.20 12.74
N SER A 16 1.98 -18.49 12.63
CA SER A 16 0.66 -19.00 13.01
C SER A 16 0.21 -20.25 12.25
N ASN A 17 0.83 -20.55 11.10
CA ASN A 17 0.61 -21.79 10.34
C ASN A 17 1.45 -22.98 10.85
N GLY A 18 2.22 -22.80 11.93
CA GLY A 18 3.08 -23.83 12.51
C GLY A 18 4.44 -23.98 11.84
N GLU A 19 4.73 -23.25 10.77
CA GLU A 19 6.05 -23.26 10.15
C GLU A 19 7.07 -22.55 11.04
N THR A 20 8.28 -23.11 11.08
CA THR A 20 9.40 -22.55 11.84
C THR A 20 10.64 -22.37 10.99
N PHE A 21 11.41 -21.32 11.27
CA PHE A 21 12.62 -20.99 10.53
C PHE A 21 13.72 -20.54 11.49
N ARG A 22 14.95 -20.98 11.23
CA ARG A 22 16.16 -20.61 12.00
C ARG A 22 17.13 -19.80 11.17
N GLU A 23 16.61 -18.99 10.26
CA GLU A 23 17.37 -18.06 9.44
C GLU A 23 17.32 -16.66 10.02
N TRP A 24 18.44 -15.93 9.91
CA TRP A 24 18.56 -14.59 10.47
C TRP A 24 17.54 -13.64 9.84
N HIS A 25 17.30 -13.79 8.53
CA HIS A 25 16.25 -13.09 7.80
C HIS A 25 15.32 -14.10 7.13
N VAL A 26 14.01 -13.94 7.31
CA VAL A 26 12.99 -14.80 6.69
C VAL A 26 12.09 -13.95 5.79
N LYS A 27 11.85 -14.41 4.57
CA LYS A 27 10.84 -13.82 3.66
C LYS A 27 9.64 -14.74 3.59
N LYS A 28 8.45 -14.21 3.84
CA LYS A 28 7.20 -14.97 3.83
C LYS A 28 6.06 -14.15 3.20
N VAL A 29 5.23 -14.83 2.43
CA VAL A 29 3.99 -14.28 1.86
C VAL A 29 2.84 -14.64 2.78
N PHE A 30 1.97 -13.67 3.06
CA PHE A 30 0.78 -13.85 3.89
C PHE A 30 -0.46 -13.58 3.06
N PHE A 31 -1.47 -14.44 3.22
CA PHE A 31 -2.80 -14.23 2.66
C PHE A 31 -3.69 -13.48 3.66
N GLU A 32 -4.90 -13.13 3.25
CA GLU A 32 -5.87 -12.50 4.14
C GLU A 32 -6.08 -13.30 5.44
N GLY A 33 -6.22 -12.58 6.55
CA GLY A 33 -6.37 -13.15 7.89
C GLY A 33 -5.43 -12.54 8.92
N SER A 34 -5.58 -13.02 10.16
CA SER A 34 -4.72 -12.64 11.27
C SER A 34 -3.59 -13.65 11.41
N HIS A 35 -2.36 -13.17 11.31
CA HIS A 35 -1.15 -13.98 11.40
C HIS A 35 -0.36 -13.58 12.63
N THR A 36 -0.06 -14.56 13.49
CA THR A 36 0.80 -14.34 14.65
C THR A 36 2.20 -14.82 14.32
N ILE A 37 3.18 -13.94 14.51
CA ILE A 37 4.60 -14.20 14.31
C ILE A 37 5.25 -14.17 15.69
N LYS A 38 5.92 -15.26 16.05
CA LYS A 38 6.72 -15.32 17.27
C LYS A 38 8.20 -15.44 16.87
N LEU A 39 9.06 -14.67 17.53
CA LEU A 39 10.50 -14.82 17.45
C LEU A 39 11.00 -15.22 18.83
N LYS A 40 11.50 -16.45 18.94
CA LYS A 40 12.26 -16.90 20.10
C LYS A 40 13.72 -16.60 19.84
N TYR A 41 14.42 -16.04 20.81
CA TYR A 41 15.84 -15.79 20.69
C TYR A 41 16.56 -16.09 22.00
N GLU A 42 17.82 -16.46 21.88
CA GLU A 42 18.77 -16.58 22.97
C GLU A 42 19.99 -15.74 22.64
N HIS A 43 20.32 -14.88 23.57
CA HIS A 43 21.52 -14.06 23.64
C HIS A 43 22.35 -14.54 24.82
N LEU A 44 23.66 -14.26 24.81
CA LEU A 44 24.62 -14.70 25.82
C LEU A 44 24.17 -14.52 27.28
N CYS A 45 23.29 -13.56 27.58
CA CYS A 45 22.78 -13.32 28.93
C CYS A 45 21.25 -13.24 29.03
N ASP A 46 20.52 -13.47 27.93
CA ASP A 46 19.07 -13.26 27.92
C ASP A 46 18.36 -14.21 26.96
N THR A 47 17.15 -14.60 27.32
CA THR A 47 16.26 -15.38 26.46
C THR A 47 14.93 -14.66 26.38
N GLY A 48 14.41 -14.50 25.17
CA GLY A 48 13.17 -13.76 24.97
C GLY A 48 12.27 -14.37 23.92
N VAL A 49 11.00 -13.99 24.01
CA VAL A 49 10.00 -14.26 22.98
C VAL A 49 9.34 -12.94 22.61
N LEU A 50 9.45 -12.56 21.35
CA LEU A 50 8.71 -11.45 20.78
C LEU A 50 7.51 -12.01 20.03
N VAL A 51 6.34 -11.43 20.25
CA VAL A 51 5.11 -11.80 19.54
C VAL A 51 4.58 -10.58 18.82
N LYS A 52 4.29 -10.74 17.53
CA LYS A 52 3.71 -9.70 16.69
C LYS A 52 2.54 -10.26 15.91
N THR A 53 1.42 -9.56 15.96
CA THR A 53 0.23 -9.89 15.15
C THR A 53 0.21 -9.02 13.90
N LEU A 54 0.07 -9.66 12.75
CA LEU A 54 -0.08 -9.04 11.45
C LEU A 54 -1.51 -9.34 10.96
N ASN A 55 -2.32 -8.31 10.79
CA ASN A 55 -3.64 -8.45 10.17
C ASN A 55 -3.53 -8.04 8.71
N VAL A 56 -3.68 -9.03 7.82
CA VAL A 56 -3.73 -8.81 6.37
C VAL A 56 -5.20 -8.81 5.96
N THR A 57 -5.67 -7.70 5.41
CA THR A 57 -7.05 -7.59 4.93
C THR A 57 -7.07 -7.30 3.44
N ASN A 58 -7.93 -7.99 2.69
CA ASN A 58 -8.24 -7.65 1.30
C ASN A 58 -9.21 -6.45 1.20
N THR A 59 -9.66 -5.94 2.35
CA THR A 59 -10.59 -4.81 2.49
C THR A 59 -9.90 -3.53 2.91
N ALA A 60 -8.57 -3.45 2.82
CA ALA A 60 -7.87 -2.19 3.02
C ALA A 60 -8.37 -1.22 1.94
N THR A 61 -9.33 -0.36 2.31
CA THR A 61 -9.82 0.69 1.42
C THR A 61 -8.62 1.53 1.05
N PRO A 62 -8.15 1.48 -0.20
CA PRO A 62 -6.94 2.18 -0.54
C PRO A 62 -7.26 3.67 -0.44
N HIS A 63 -6.45 4.41 0.33
CA HIS A 63 -6.62 5.85 0.43
C HIS A 63 -6.44 6.47 -0.96
N VAL A 64 -7.54 7.01 -1.50
CA VAL A 64 -7.58 7.66 -2.81
C VAL A 64 -7.57 9.16 -2.59
N GLU A 65 -6.57 9.83 -3.16
CA GLU A 65 -6.56 11.28 -3.30
C GLU A 65 -6.54 11.59 -4.79
N ILE A 66 -7.34 12.58 -5.18
CA ILE A 66 -7.42 13.08 -6.56
C ILE A 66 -6.65 14.38 -6.62
N HIS A 67 -5.78 14.50 -7.61
CA HIS A 67 -5.00 15.69 -7.89
C HIS A 67 -5.25 16.17 -9.32
N THR A 68 -5.15 17.47 -9.53
CA THR A 68 -5.03 18.04 -10.87
C THR A 68 -3.58 18.28 -11.19
N LYS A 69 -3.14 17.80 -12.33
CA LYS A 69 -1.80 18.10 -12.84
C LYS A 69 -1.86 19.44 -13.58
N GLY A 70 -1.45 20.51 -12.88
CA GLY A 70 -1.40 21.87 -13.43
C GLY A 70 -2.39 22.82 -12.78
N ASP A 71 -2.77 23.87 -13.50
CA ASP A 71 -3.65 24.93 -13.00
C ASP A 71 -5.06 24.40 -12.71
N ILE A 72 -5.64 24.88 -11.61
CA ILE A 72 -7.03 24.59 -11.20
C ILE A 72 -8.04 25.61 -11.75
N ILE A 73 -7.54 26.64 -12.44
CA ILE A 73 -8.32 27.68 -13.08
C ILE A 73 -7.88 27.70 -14.54
N GLY A 74 -8.83 27.55 -15.46
CA GLY A 74 -8.58 27.62 -16.89
C GLY A 74 -9.70 28.34 -17.62
N CYS A 75 -9.39 28.71 -18.85
CA CYS A 75 -10.31 29.30 -19.79
C CYS A 75 -11.17 28.23 -20.47
N LYS A 76 -12.22 28.68 -21.16
CA LYS A 76 -13.03 27.79 -22.00
C LYS A 76 -12.15 27.14 -23.08
N GLY A 77 -12.14 25.80 -23.09
CA GLY A 77 -11.35 25.01 -24.03
C GLY A 77 -10.01 24.52 -23.48
N ASP A 78 -9.64 24.93 -22.26
CA ASP A 78 -8.45 24.39 -21.61
C ASP A 78 -8.64 22.93 -21.23
N MET A 79 -7.52 22.19 -21.26
CA MET A 79 -7.46 20.78 -20.91
C MET A 79 -6.95 20.64 -19.48
N PHE A 80 -7.68 19.89 -18.68
CA PHE A 80 -7.29 19.52 -17.33
C PHE A 80 -6.96 18.04 -17.29
N VAL A 81 -5.93 17.71 -16.53
CA VAL A 81 -5.51 16.33 -16.30
C VAL A 81 -5.76 16.00 -14.84
N PHE A 82 -6.58 15.00 -14.61
CA PHE A 82 -6.83 14.46 -13.28
C PHE A 82 -6.04 13.17 -13.09
N GLU A 83 -5.48 12.99 -11.91
CA GLU A 83 -4.73 11.80 -11.53
C GLU A 83 -5.02 11.40 -10.09
N THR A 84 -4.82 10.12 -9.79
CA THR A 84 -4.84 9.62 -8.42
C THR A 84 -3.43 9.55 -7.83
N ASN A 85 -3.32 9.62 -6.51
CA ASN A 85 -2.06 9.54 -5.75
C ASN A 85 -1.20 8.28 -6.00
N LYS A 86 -1.77 7.21 -6.54
CA LYS A 86 -1.09 5.94 -6.86
C LYS A 86 -1.88 5.17 -7.92
N PRO A 87 -1.30 4.10 -8.53
CA PRO A 87 -2.05 3.23 -9.41
C PRO A 87 -3.03 2.32 -8.63
N PHE A 88 -4.21 2.12 -9.21
CA PHE A 88 -5.28 1.23 -8.78
C PHE A 88 -5.61 0.22 -9.88
N GLU A 89 -6.26 -0.88 -9.52
CA GLU A 89 -6.65 -1.93 -10.46
C GLU A 89 -7.72 -1.48 -11.45
N THR A 90 -8.65 -0.63 -10.99
CA THR A 90 -9.76 -0.11 -11.82
C THR A 90 -9.99 1.37 -11.53
N TYR A 91 -10.42 2.10 -12.57
CA TYR A 91 -10.78 3.51 -12.50
C TYR A 91 -12.17 3.70 -13.10
N ASN A 92 -12.95 4.59 -12.50
CA ASN A 92 -14.24 5.00 -13.02
C ASN A 92 -14.44 6.49 -12.72
N TRP A 93 -14.15 7.33 -13.71
CA TRP A 93 -14.29 8.78 -13.62
C TRP A 93 -15.63 9.23 -14.19
N SER A 94 -16.26 10.20 -13.52
CA SER A 94 -17.42 10.94 -14.03
C SER A 94 -17.26 12.41 -13.69
N PHE A 95 -17.39 13.28 -14.69
CA PHE A 95 -17.10 14.70 -14.55
C PHE A 95 -18.34 15.61 -14.58
N GLY A 96 -19.53 15.01 -14.67
CA GLY A 96 -20.81 15.73 -14.61
C GLY A 96 -21.23 16.43 -15.91
N ASP A 97 -20.33 16.60 -16.87
CA ASP A 97 -20.57 17.09 -18.24
C ASP A 97 -20.88 15.95 -19.24
N GLY A 98 -20.87 14.71 -18.77
CA GLY A 98 -21.05 13.49 -19.58
C GLY A 98 -19.74 12.84 -20.00
N ALA A 99 -18.59 13.46 -19.76
CA ALA A 99 -17.29 12.81 -19.94
C ALA A 99 -17.08 11.74 -18.86
N THR A 100 -16.57 10.59 -19.28
CA THR A 100 -16.17 9.49 -18.41
C THR A 100 -14.77 9.02 -18.76
N GLY A 101 -14.14 8.32 -17.82
CA GLY A 101 -12.77 7.86 -17.95
C GLY A 101 -12.52 6.56 -17.23
N ASN A 102 -11.58 5.77 -17.72
CA ASN A 102 -11.22 4.46 -17.17
C ASN A 102 -9.70 4.29 -16.99
N MET A 103 -8.93 5.37 -17.11
CA MET A 103 -7.49 5.39 -16.97
C MET A 103 -7.04 6.15 -15.71
N GLN A 104 -5.81 5.89 -15.25
CA GLN A 104 -5.22 6.59 -14.09
C GLN A 104 -5.10 8.09 -14.33
N PHE A 105 -4.64 8.44 -15.53
CA PHE A 105 -4.57 9.81 -16.03
C PHE A 105 -5.74 9.97 -16.98
N GLU A 106 -6.63 10.90 -16.68
CA GLU A 106 -7.74 11.21 -17.57
C GLU A 106 -7.63 12.66 -18.04
N THR A 107 -7.61 12.84 -19.35
CA THR A 107 -7.58 14.14 -20.02
C THR A 107 -9.00 14.52 -20.43
N MET A 108 -9.53 15.62 -19.92
CA MET A 108 -10.85 16.09 -20.34
C MET A 108 -10.74 17.08 -21.52
N LEU A 109 -11.56 16.86 -22.55
CA LEU A 109 -11.91 17.90 -23.52
C LEU A 109 -13.24 18.57 -23.11
N THR A 110 -13.14 19.83 -22.69
CA THR A 110 -14.19 20.86 -22.64
C THR A 110 -15.23 20.82 -21.50
N TRP A 111 -15.10 21.79 -20.58
CA TRP A 111 -16.25 22.35 -19.84
C TRP A 111 -17.16 23.10 -20.83
N GLN A 112 -18.31 22.53 -21.18
CA GLN A 112 -19.42 23.28 -21.77
C GLN A 112 -20.37 23.66 -20.63
N THR A 113 -20.24 24.87 -20.09
CA THR A 113 -21.31 25.40 -19.23
C THR A 113 -22.57 25.52 -20.06
N GLY A 114 -23.64 24.90 -19.57
CA GLY A 114 -24.97 24.97 -20.15
C GLY A 114 -25.44 26.40 -20.40
N ASN A 115 -26.32 26.49 -21.39
CA ASN A 115 -27.03 27.67 -21.84
C ASN A 115 -27.39 28.64 -20.70
N THR A 116 -26.77 29.82 -20.67
CA THR A 116 -27.43 31.01 -20.14
C THR A 116 -28.38 31.51 -21.22
N GLN A 117 -29.68 31.40 -20.96
CA GLN A 117 -30.68 32.28 -21.56
C GLN A 117 -31.01 33.37 -20.55
#